data_AF-A0A3D6BVK7-F1
#
_entry.id   AF-A0A3D6BVK7-F1
#
_cell.length_a   1.000
_cell.length_b   1.000
_cell.length_c   1.000
_cell.angle_alpha   90.00
_cell.angle_beta   90.00
_cell.angle_gamma   90.00
#
_symmetry.space_group_name_H-M   'P 1'
#
loop_
_entity.id
_entity.type
_entity.pdbx_description
1 polymer ?
#
loop_
_entity_poly.entity_id
_entity_poly.type
_entity_poly.pdbx_seq_one_letter_code
_entity_poly.pdbx_strand_id
1 'polypeptide(L)'
;PIPRGILEKSGFFKFVKGKVDESNSTTKNTILNTGDNQTPQSDLAEEIIKSMETIWGQKGRSPSIYSYLFMMMRNACDHAFKNENQIRWHFALSHSENDNLVKFSFVDNGKGIIRTFTEGILKNFLNLFNDNLDIIETAFMNGIDSRTGLSWRGKGLPTIYENYDDGHLNNLVVISNNVYIDFDRKIRHKLKNSFSGTYYYWKVDQSCTKECFEIKN
;
A
#
# COMPACT_ATOMS: atom_id res chain seq x y z
N PRO A 1 24.72 -7.69 -14.22
CA PRO A 1 24.15 -6.32 -14.25
C PRO A 1 23.30 -6.06 -13.01
N ILE A 2 23.48 -4.89 -12.35
CA ILE A 2 22.73 -4.46 -11.16
C ILE A 2 21.21 -4.68 -11.26
N PRO A 3 20.54 -4.43 -12.42
CA PRO A 3 19.10 -4.68 -12.58
C PRO A 3 18.68 -6.14 -12.39
N ARG A 4 19.51 -7.10 -12.83
CA ARG A 4 19.21 -8.54 -12.70
C ARG A 4 19.23 -8.96 -11.24
N GLY A 5 20.25 -8.53 -10.49
CA GLY A 5 20.37 -8.83 -9.07
C GLY A 5 19.19 -8.27 -8.25
N ILE A 6 18.68 -7.09 -8.60
CA ILE A 6 17.48 -6.52 -7.98
C ILE A 6 16.26 -7.42 -8.22
N LEU A 7 16.01 -7.84 -9.47
CA LEU A 7 14.87 -8.71 -9.78
C LEU A 7 14.99 -10.08 -9.12
N GLU A 8 16.17 -10.68 -9.15
CA GLU A 8 16.45 -11.97 -8.50
C GLU A 8 16.20 -11.91 -6.99
N LYS A 9 16.68 -10.86 -6.34
CA LYS A 9 16.49 -10.65 -4.90
C LYS A 9 15.09 -10.19 -4.52
N SER A 10 14.22 -9.79 -5.44
CA SER A 10 12.90 -9.21 -5.11
C SER A 10 11.81 -10.26 -4.82
N GLY A 11 12.05 -11.52 -5.16
CA GLY A 11 11.02 -12.55 -5.17
C GLY A 11 10.20 -12.64 -6.46
N PHE A 12 10.47 -11.77 -7.46
CA PHE A 12 9.81 -11.79 -8.77
C PHE A 12 9.90 -13.15 -9.48
N PHE A 13 11.05 -13.81 -9.42
CA PHE A 13 11.25 -15.12 -10.05
C PHE A 13 10.51 -16.29 -9.37
N LYS A 14 9.78 -16.05 -8.26
CA LYS A 14 8.79 -17.01 -7.75
C LYS A 14 7.56 -17.12 -8.67
N PHE A 15 7.30 -16.10 -9.49
CA PHE A 15 6.11 -15.99 -10.35
C PHE A 15 6.40 -16.19 -11.84
N VAL A 16 7.67 -16.12 -12.24
CA VAL A 16 8.10 -16.28 -13.63
C VAL A 16 9.20 -17.33 -13.73
N LYS A 17 9.22 -18.08 -14.83
CA LYS A 17 10.28 -19.06 -15.06
C LYS A 17 11.60 -18.34 -15.36
N GLY A 18 12.60 -18.53 -14.50
CA GLY A 18 13.94 -18.01 -14.72
C GLY A 18 14.96 -18.64 -13.77
N LYS A 19 16.25 -18.54 -14.12
CA LYS A 19 17.35 -18.97 -13.26
C LYS A 19 17.73 -17.83 -12.33
N VAL A 20 17.67 -18.09 -11.03
CA VAL A 20 18.15 -17.19 -9.97
C VAL A 20 19.56 -17.62 -9.60
N ASP A 21 20.49 -16.66 -9.48
CA ASP A 21 21.81 -16.94 -8.93
C ASP A 21 21.67 -17.39 -7.46
N GLU A 22 22.39 -18.42 -7.04
CA GLU A 22 22.31 -18.96 -5.68
C GLU A 22 22.60 -17.87 -4.63
N SER A 23 23.55 -16.98 -4.92
CA SER A 23 23.89 -15.83 -4.07
C SER A 23 22.75 -14.81 -3.89
N ASN A 24 21.76 -14.83 -4.77
CA ASN A 24 20.57 -13.98 -4.71
C ASN A 24 19.31 -14.72 -4.23
N SER A 25 19.41 -16.03 -4.00
CA SER A 25 18.28 -16.86 -3.59
C SER A 25 17.92 -16.69 -2.11
N THR A 26 18.90 -16.37 -1.26
CA THR A 26 18.72 -16.05 0.16
C THR A 26 18.41 -14.56 0.33
N THR A 27 17.14 -14.22 0.50
CA THR A 27 16.66 -12.84 0.68
C THR A 27 15.39 -12.82 1.52
N LYS A 28 15.23 -11.81 2.38
CA LYS A 28 13.97 -11.55 3.10
C LYS A 28 12.91 -10.89 2.20
N ASN A 29 13.33 -10.29 1.09
CA ASN A 29 12.40 -9.65 0.16
C ASN A 29 11.43 -10.67 -0.42
N THR A 30 10.19 -10.24 -0.60
CA THR A 30 9.17 -11.09 -1.18
C THR A 30 8.13 -10.27 -1.90
N ILE A 31 7.40 -10.93 -2.79
CA ILE A 31 6.16 -10.44 -3.36
C ILE A 31 5.12 -11.47 -2.97
N LEU A 32 4.17 -11.07 -2.14
CA LEU A 32 2.97 -11.86 -1.88
C LEU A 32 2.02 -11.62 -3.06
N ASN A 33 1.75 -12.69 -3.81
CA ASN A 33 0.57 -12.80 -4.66
C ASN A 33 -0.58 -13.40 -3.85
N THR A 34 -0.87 -12.70 -2.78
CA THR A 34 -2.14 -12.73 -2.07
C THR A 34 -2.91 -11.58 -2.70
N GLY A 35 -4.10 -11.64 -3.23
CA GLY A 35 -5.08 -12.69 -3.33
C GLY A 35 -6.38 -12.03 -3.75
N ASP A 36 -7.45 -12.72 -3.41
CA ASP A 36 -8.81 -12.24 -3.38
C ASP A 36 -9.20 -11.90 -1.93
N ASN A 37 -10.51 -11.90 -1.63
CA ASN A 37 -11.05 -11.63 -0.30
C ASN A 37 -10.78 -12.74 0.75
N GLN A 38 -10.12 -13.85 0.37
CA GLN A 38 -9.84 -14.99 1.27
C GLN A 38 -8.39 -15.06 1.76
N THR A 39 -7.56 -14.06 1.43
CA THR A 39 -6.16 -14.01 1.87
C THR A 39 -6.05 -14.21 3.39
N PRO A 40 -5.24 -15.19 3.86
CA PRO A 40 -5.01 -15.40 5.28
C PRO A 40 -4.35 -14.19 5.94
N GLN A 41 -4.93 -13.70 7.03
CA GLN A 41 -4.36 -12.59 7.82
C GLN A 41 -2.98 -12.96 8.41
N SER A 42 -2.73 -14.26 8.61
CA SER A 42 -1.44 -14.79 9.07
C SER A 42 -0.29 -14.45 8.12
N ASP A 43 -0.54 -14.46 6.81
CA ASP A 43 0.51 -14.25 5.79
C ASP A 43 0.99 -12.79 5.85
N LEU A 44 0.05 -11.85 6.00
CA LEU A 44 0.39 -10.44 6.22
C LEU A 44 1.10 -10.22 7.55
N ALA A 45 0.63 -10.86 8.63
CA ALA A 45 1.22 -10.73 9.95
C ALA A 45 2.66 -11.26 9.99
N GLU A 46 2.96 -12.36 9.31
CA GLU A 46 4.30 -12.93 9.23
C GLU A 46 5.29 -11.96 8.56
N GLU A 47 4.89 -11.35 7.44
CA GLU A 47 5.73 -10.38 6.73
C GLU A 47 5.94 -9.09 7.53
N ILE A 48 4.95 -8.67 8.32
CA ILE A 48 5.10 -7.56 9.27
C ILE A 48 6.12 -7.91 10.36
N ILE A 49 6.07 -9.13 10.91
CA ILE A 49 7.03 -9.58 11.93
C ILE A 49 8.46 -9.58 11.39
N LYS A 50 8.67 -10.08 10.16
CA LYS A 50 9.98 -10.03 9.48
C LYS A 50 10.45 -8.61 9.24
N SER A 51 9.51 -7.70 8.93
CA SER A 51 9.80 -6.29 8.74
C SER A 51 10.27 -5.65 10.05
N MET A 52 9.62 -5.96 11.17
CA MET A 52 10.03 -5.46 12.49
C MET A 52 11.42 -5.93 12.89
N GLU A 53 11.78 -7.18 12.59
CA GLU A 53 13.13 -7.69 12.83
C GLU A 53 14.18 -6.90 12.04
N THR A 54 13.85 -6.50 10.80
CA THR A 54 14.76 -5.72 9.95
C THR A 54 14.91 -4.28 10.42
N ILE A 55 13.83 -3.65 10.88
CA ILE A 55 13.84 -2.22 11.25
C ILE A 55 14.37 -2.02 12.68
N TRP A 56 13.94 -2.87 13.61
CA TRP A 56 14.18 -2.70 15.05
C TRP A 56 15.12 -3.74 15.65
N GLY A 57 15.59 -4.71 14.87
CA GLY A 57 16.45 -5.80 15.35
C GLY A 57 15.74 -6.84 16.20
N GLN A 58 14.40 -6.78 16.29
CA GLN A 58 13.61 -7.72 17.08
C GLN A 58 12.30 -8.09 16.36
N LYS A 59 11.87 -9.34 16.49
CA LYS A 59 10.56 -9.78 16.01
C LYS A 59 9.47 -9.15 16.87
N GLY A 60 8.43 -8.64 16.23
CA GLY A 60 7.30 -8.07 16.93
C GLY A 60 6.14 -7.76 16.02
N ARG A 61 5.00 -7.48 16.63
CA ARG A 61 3.79 -7.02 15.95
C ARG A 61 3.83 -5.51 15.81
N SER A 62 3.28 -5.01 14.71
CA SER A 62 2.97 -3.60 14.53
C SER A 62 1.50 -3.43 14.15
N PRO A 63 0.62 -3.08 15.11
CA PRO A 63 -0.74 -2.62 14.87
C PRO A 63 -0.88 -1.55 13.78
N SER A 64 -0.03 -0.53 13.76
CA SER A 64 -0.02 0.53 12.74
C SER A 64 0.22 -0.04 11.34
N ILE A 65 1.30 -0.81 11.13
CA ILE A 65 1.56 -1.45 9.83
C ILE A 65 0.41 -2.34 9.39
N TYR A 66 -0.10 -3.15 10.32
CA TYR A 66 -1.23 -4.01 10.03
C TYR A 66 -2.48 -3.22 9.63
N SER A 67 -2.77 -2.11 10.32
CA SER A 67 -3.97 -1.31 10.12
C SER A 67 -4.04 -0.68 8.72
N TYR A 68 -3.01 0.05 8.29
CA TYR A 68 -3.03 0.70 6.99
C TYR A 68 -2.91 -0.31 5.84
N LEU A 69 -2.17 -1.43 6.03
CA LEU A 69 -2.10 -2.50 5.04
C LEU A 69 -3.45 -3.20 4.88
N PHE A 70 -4.14 -3.46 5.99
CA PHE A 70 -5.49 -4.00 5.97
C PHE A 70 -6.47 -3.04 5.27
N MET A 71 -6.35 -1.73 5.48
CA MET A 71 -7.15 -0.73 4.75
C MET A 71 -6.88 -0.74 3.24
N MET A 72 -5.61 -0.85 2.81
CA MET A 72 -5.25 -0.98 1.39
C MET A 72 -5.85 -2.26 0.77
N MET A 73 -5.76 -3.38 1.49
CA MET A 73 -6.37 -4.65 1.07
C MET A 73 -7.90 -4.55 0.95
N ARG A 74 -8.57 -3.97 1.95
CA ARG A 74 -10.04 -3.77 1.91
C ARG A 74 -10.43 -2.85 0.74
N ASN A 75 -9.67 -1.80 0.46
CA ASN A 75 -9.90 -0.95 -0.70
C ASN A 75 -9.81 -1.74 -2.02
N ALA A 76 -8.85 -2.66 -2.15
CA ALA A 76 -8.78 -3.54 -3.31
C ALA A 76 -9.99 -4.49 -3.38
N CYS A 77 -10.24 -5.26 -2.32
CA CYS A 77 -11.25 -6.32 -2.33
C CYS A 77 -12.69 -5.80 -2.42
N ASP A 78 -13.01 -4.69 -1.74
CA ASP A 78 -14.39 -4.21 -1.63
C ASP A 78 -14.78 -3.24 -2.75
N HIS A 79 -13.79 -2.56 -3.35
CA HIS A 79 -14.06 -1.40 -4.20
C HIS A 79 -13.38 -1.45 -5.56
N ALA A 80 -12.22 -2.09 -5.70
CA ALA A 80 -11.45 -2.01 -6.93
C ALA A 80 -12.01 -2.92 -8.05
N PHE A 81 -12.76 -3.96 -7.71
CA PHE A 81 -13.26 -4.96 -8.66
C PHE A 81 -14.78 -5.08 -8.64
N LYS A 82 -15.36 -5.47 -9.78
CA LYS A 82 -16.81 -5.71 -9.89
C LYS A 82 -17.21 -7.07 -9.31
N ASN A 83 -16.38 -8.08 -9.52
CA ASN A 83 -16.63 -9.46 -9.09
C ASN A 83 -15.45 -9.95 -8.24
N GLU A 84 -15.74 -10.75 -7.22
CA GLU A 84 -14.72 -11.26 -6.29
C GLU A 84 -13.65 -12.12 -6.99
N ASN A 85 -14.03 -12.90 -7.99
CA ASN A 85 -13.11 -13.75 -8.75
C ASN A 85 -12.06 -12.98 -9.58
N GLN A 86 -12.26 -11.67 -9.77
CA GLN A 86 -11.35 -10.78 -10.49
C GLN A 86 -10.32 -10.12 -9.58
N ILE A 87 -10.50 -10.18 -8.25
CA ILE A 87 -9.63 -9.48 -7.32
C ILE A 87 -8.21 -9.99 -7.50
N ARG A 88 -7.32 -9.08 -7.86
CA ARG A 88 -5.87 -9.31 -7.94
C ARG A 88 -5.17 -8.11 -7.35
N TRP A 89 -4.44 -8.36 -6.27
CA TRP A 89 -3.50 -7.41 -5.72
C TRP A 89 -2.18 -8.11 -5.42
N HIS A 90 -1.12 -7.32 -5.28
CA HIS A 90 0.20 -7.79 -4.92
C HIS A 90 0.76 -6.90 -3.82
N PHE A 91 1.40 -7.54 -2.84
CA PHE A 91 2.08 -6.85 -1.76
C PHE A 91 3.56 -7.24 -1.76
N ALA A 92 4.42 -6.27 -2.03
CA ALA A 92 5.86 -6.46 -2.11
C ALA A 92 6.59 -5.80 -0.95
N LEU A 93 7.61 -6.49 -0.44
CA LEU A 93 8.47 -6.03 0.64
C LEU A 93 9.93 -6.11 0.18
N SER A 94 10.68 -5.03 0.41
CA SER A 94 12.11 -4.95 0.17
C SER A 94 12.82 -4.51 1.44
N HIS A 95 13.52 -5.45 2.06
CA HIS A 95 14.35 -5.31 3.23
C HIS A 95 15.74 -4.79 2.84
N SER A 96 16.17 -3.72 3.49
CA SER A 96 17.55 -3.25 3.48
C SER A 96 18.10 -3.39 4.91
N GLU A 97 18.74 -4.52 5.18
CA GLU A 97 19.24 -4.84 6.53
C GLU A 97 20.33 -3.88 6.99
N ASN A 98 21.20 -3.43 6.08
CA ASN A 98 22.26 -2.46 6.40
C ASN A 98 21.71 -1.07 6.76
N ASP A 99 20.51 -0.73 6.29
CA ASP A 99 19.89 0.58 6.49
C ASP A 99 18.78 0.54 7.55
N ASN A 100 18.51 -0.62 8.17
CA ASN A 100 17.37 -0.85 9.05
C ASN A 100 16.03 -0.35 8.45
N LEU A 101 15.82 -0.62 7.16
CA LEU A 101 14.75 -0.06 6.35
C LEU A 101 13.97 -1.18 5.66
N VAL A 102 12.65 -1.06 5.64
CA VAL A 102 11.79 -1.83 4.74
C VAL A 102 11.01 -0.88 3.84
N LYS A 103 11.06 -1.17 2.54
CA LYS A 103 10.24 -0.52 1.52
C LYS A 103 9.09 -1.44 1.19
N PHE A 104 7.90 -0.88 1.15
CA PHE A 104 6.68 -1.63 0.89
C PHE A 104 6.02 -1.13 -0.39
N SER A 105 5.32 -2.01 -1.09
CA SER A 105 4.46 -1.63 -2.21
C SER A 105 3.22 -2.49 -2.22
N PHE A 106 2.06 -1.85 -2.34
CA PHE A 106 0.79 -2.54 -2.53
C PHE A 106 0.19 -2.10 -3.86
N VAL A 107 -0.22 -3.03 -4.71
CA VAL A 107 -0.79 -2.71 -6.01
C VAL A 107 -1.99 -3.59 -6.32
N ASP A 108 -3.07 -2.98 -6.79
CA ASP A 108 -4.19 -3.67 -7.43
C ASP A 108 -4.29 -3.24 -8.90
N ASN A 109 -4.90 -4.08 -9.74
CA ASN A 109 -5.20 -3.78 -11.15
C ASN A 109 -6.71 -3.53 -11.40
N GLY A 110 -7.42 -3.02 -10.39
CA GLY A 110 -8.85 -2.75 -10.46
C GLY A 110 -9.17 -1.44 -11.18
N LYS A 111 -10.30 -0.83 -10.83
CA LYS A 111 -10.76 0.42 -11.45
C LYS A 111 -10.06 1.68 -10.92
N GLY A 112 -9.41 1.61 -9.75
CA GLY A 112 -8.78 2.75 -9.07
C GLY A 112 -9.75 3.63 -8.29
N ILE A 113 -9.21 4.46 -7.41
CA ILE A 113 -9.94 5.28 -6.44
C ILE A 113 -10.89 6.24 -7.14
N ILE A 114 -10.44 6.98 -8.16
CA ILE A 114 -11.31 7.97 -8.84
C ILE A 114 -12.53 7.29 -9.45
N ARG A 115 -12.35 6.14 -10.11
CA ARG A 115 -13.49 5.44 -10.71
C ARG A 115 -14.46 4.91 -9.66
N THR A 116 -13.97 4.49 -8.50
CA THR A 116 -14.83 4.15 -7.35
C THR A 116 -15.74 5.31 -6.96
N PHE A 117 -15.22 6.54 -6.98
CA PHE A 117 -16.00 7.74 -6.69
C PHE A 117 -16.98 8.08 -7.81
N THR A 118 -16.54 8.04 -9.08
CA THR A 118 -17.37 8.49 -10.21
C THR A 118 -18.47 7.51 -10.60
N GLU A 119 -18.32 6.24 -10.25
CA GLU A 119 -19.30 5.18 -10.53
C GLU A 119 -20.11 4.78 -9.29
N GLY A 120 -19.70 5.24 -8.11
CA GLY A 120 -20.33 4.89 -6.84
C GLY A 120 -21.37 5.91 -6.35
N ILE A 121 -21.73 5.77 -5.08
CA ILE A 121 -22.69 6.64 -4.36
C ILE A 121 -22.23 8.11 -4.37
N LEU A 122 -20.92 8.35 -4.52
CA LEU A 122 -20.31 9.69 -4.50
C LEU A 122 -20.38 10.43 -5.84
N LYS A 123 -20.90 9.80 -6.89
CA LYS A 123 -21.04 10.43 -8.22
C LYS A 123 -21.79 11.76 -8.17
N ASN A 124 -22.80 11.86 -7.31
CA ASN A 124 -23.62 13.06 -7.17
C ASN A 124 -22.89 14.23 -6.47
N PHE A 125 -21.74 13.97 -5.86
CA PHE A 125 -20.93 14.96 -5.14
C PHE A 125 -19.66 15.36 -5.88
N LEU A 126 -19.46 14.87 -7.12
CA LEU A 126 -18.27 15.22 -7.92
C LEU A 126 -18.15 16.72 -8.19
N ASN A 127 -19.27 17.44 -8.22
CA ASN A 127 -19.31 18.90 -8.39
C ASN A 127 -18.71 19.67 -7.19
N LEU A 128 -18.47 19.01 -6.05
CA LEU A 128 -17.81 19.58 -4.88
C LEU A 128 -16.28 19.48 -4.93
N PHE A 129 -15.75 18.94 -6.03
CA PHE A 129 -14.32 18.77 -6.26
C PHE A 129 -13.90 19.46 -7.55
N ASN A 130 -12.70 20.03 -7.55
CA ASN A 130 -12.17 20.74 -8.70
C ASN A 130 -11.72 19.77 -9.80
N ASP A 131 -11.02 18.71 -9.42
CA ASP A 131 -10.55 17.67 -10.32
C ASP A 131 -10.17 16.38 -9.57
N ASN A 132 -9.63 15.39 -10.30
CA ASN A 132 -9.19 14.12 -9.73
C ASN A 132 -8.08 14.26 -8.68
N LEU A 133 -7.20 15.27 -8.78
CA LEU A 133 -6.17 15.49 -7.76
C LEU A 133 -6.83 15.91 -6.45
N ASP A 134 -7.76 16.86 -6.52
CA ASP A 134 -8.53 17.35 -5.37
C ASP A 134 -9.37 16.23 -4.73
N ILE A 135 -9.96 15.33 -5.53
CA ILE A 135 -10.69 14.15 -5.02
C ILE A 135 -9.78 13.27 -4.17
N ILE A 136 -8.64 12.81 -4.72
CA ILE A 136 -7.77 11.88 -3.99
C ILE A 136 -7.16 12.57 -2.77
N GLU A 137 -6.64 13.80 -2.91
CA GLU A 137 -6.03 14.51 -1.80
C GLU A 137 -7.03 14.70 -0.65
N THR A 138 -8.26 15.13 -0.95
CA THR A 138 -9.32 15.28 0.06
C THR A 138 -9.67 13.94 0.70
N ALA A 139 -9.79 12.88 -0.10
CA ALA A 139 -10.15 11.55 0.39
C ALA A 139 -9.13 10.99 1.39
N PHE A 140 -7.83 11.27 1.20
CA PHE A 140 -6.79 10.90 2.15
C PHE A 140 -6.74 11.85 3.36
N MET A 141 -6.68 13.16 3.15
CA MET A 141 -6.39 14.09 4.26
C MET A 141 -7.57 14.35 5.19
N ASN A 142 -8.78 14.50 4.64
CA ASN A 142 -9.94 15.01 5.39
C ASN A 142 -11.11 14.02 5.44
N GLY A 143 -10.97 12.91 4.71
CA GLY A 143 -12.14 12.16 4.26
C GLY A 143 -13.08 13.04 3.41
N ILE A 144 -14.13 12.40 2.93
CA ILE A 144 -15.09 13.01 2.01
C ILE A 144 -16.32 13.57 2.73
N ASP A 145 -16.52 13.15 3.98
CA ASP A 145 -17.59 13.59 4.87
C ASP A 145 -17.56 15.12 5.03
N SER A 146 -16.36 15.71 5.09
CA SER A 146 -16.13 17.16 5.19
C SER A 146 -16.80 17.97 4.07
N ARG A 147 -16.93 17.39 2.87
CA ARG A 147 -17.57 18.04 1.71
C ARG A 147 -18.97 17.51 1.44
N THR A 148 -19.20 16.21 1.67
CA THR A 148 -20.44 15.54 1.26
C THR A 148 -21.49 15.46 2.37
N GLY A 149 -21.11 15.63 3.64
CA GLY A 149 -22.00 15.47 4.81
C GLY A 149 -22.46 14.03 5.05
N LEU A 150 -22.04 13.07 4.22
CA LEU A 150 -22.28 11.66 4.44
C LEU A 150 -21.35 11.18 5.55
N SER A 151 -21.88 10.62 6.62
CA SER A 151 -21.08 9.95 7.67
C SER A 151 -20.59 8.60 7.15
N TRP A 152 -19.70 8.55 6.17
CA TRP A 152 -19.30 7.25 5.68
C TRP A 152 -18.50 6.53 6.76
N ARG A 153 -18.82 5.25 6.94
CA ARG A 153 -18.08 4.23 7.69
C ARG A 153 -16.72 4.08 6.97
N GLY A 154 -15.83 5.07 7.13
CA GLY A 154 -14.99 5.55 6.04
C GLY A 154 -13.68 6.18 6.49
N LYS A 155 -13.05 5.61 7.51
CA LYS A 155 -11.67 5.96 7.88
C LYS A 155 -10.62 5.29 6.99
N GLY A 156 -10.97 4.59 5.91
CA GLY A 156 -10.01 3.78 5.12
C GLY A 156 -8.79 4.55 4.63
N LEU A 157 -8.98 5.44 3.64
CA LEU A 157 -7.90 6.30 3.13
C LEU A 157 -7.38 7.29 4.19
N PRO A 158 -8.25 7.89 5.04
CA PRO A 158 -7.78 8.69 6.18
C PRO A 158 -6.85 7.97 7.14
N THR A 159 -7.08 6.69 7.47
CA THR A 159 -6.22 5.91 8.38
C THR A 159 -4.82 5.76 7.80
N ILE A 160 -4.71 5.58 6.48
CA ILE A 160 -3.41 5.51 5.80
C ILE A 160 -2.67 6.85 5.93
N TYR A 161 -3.39 7.97 5.74
CA TYR A 161 -2.82 9.30 5.88
C TYR A 161 -2.48 9.66 7.33
N GLU A 162 -3.34 9.33 8.30
CA GLU A 162 -3.11 9.52 9.74
C GLU A 162 -1.83 8.79 10.18
N ASN A 163 -1.62 7.54 9.75
CA ASN A 163 -0.37 6.81 10.05
C ASN A 163 0.87 7.47 9.42
N TYR A 164 0.72 8.13 8.28
CA TYR A 164 1.80 8.94 7.70
C TYR A 164 2.07 10.21 8.51
N ASP A 165 1.01 10.95 8.85
CA ASP A 165 1.09 12.22 9.59
C ASP A 165 1.61 12.01 11.03
N ASP A 166 1.22 10.91 11.67
CA ASP A 166 1.68 10.47 13.01
C ASP A 166 3.11 9.87 12.99
N GLY A 167 3.75 9.78 11.83
CA GLY A 167 5.13 9.32 11.67
C GLY A 167 5.31 7.80 11.80
N HIS A 168 4.26 7.00 11.63
CA HIS A 168 4.37 5.53 11.59
C HIS A 168 4.91 5.00 10.25
N LEU A 169 4.83 5.80 9.19
CA LEU A 169 5.43 5.50 7.89
C LEU A 169 5.89 6.79 7.22
N ASN A 170 6.90 6.68 6.35
CA ASN A 170 7.46 7.81 5.61
C ASN A 170 7.38 7.54 4.10
N ASN A 171 7.61 8.59 3.28
CA ASN A 171 7.59 8.49 1.81
C ASN A 171 6.31 7.85 1.24
N LEU A 172 5.14 8.24 1.75
CA LEU A 172 3.86 7.77 1.22
C LEU A 172 3.64 8.29 -0.20
N VAL A 173 3.56 7.37 -1.16
CA VAL A 173 3.26 7.63 -2.56
C VAL A 173 2.01 6.86 -2.95
N VAL A 174 1.10 7.55 -3.64
CA VAL A 174 -0.15 7.00 -4.16
C VAL A 174 -0.27 7.29 -5.63
N ILE A 175 -0.54 6.25 -6.42
CA ILE A 175 -0.89 6.35 -7.83
C ILE A 175 -2.23 5.69 -8.05
N SER A 176 -3.19 6.42 -8.59
CA SER A 176 -4.48 5.83 -8.95
C SER A 176 -5.09 6.57 -10.12
N ASN A 177 -5.60 5.84 -11.11
CA ASN A 177 -6.11 6.43 -12.34
C ASN A 177 -5.07 7.36 -12.99
N ASN A 178 -5.40 8.62 -13.20
CA ASN A 178 -4.50 9.61 -13.77
C ASN A 178 -3.86 10.51 -12.70
N VAL A 179 -3.76 10.06 -11.45
CA VAL A 179 -3.23 10.86 -10.34
C VAL A 179 -1.98 10.22 -9.76
N TYR A 180 -0.97 11.04 -9.53
CA TYR A 180 0.22 10.75 -8.74
C TYR A 180 0.29 11.73 -7.58
N ILE A 181 0.47 11.23 -6.36
CA ILE A 181 0.74 12.03 -5.16
C ILE A 181 1.91 11.40 -4.41
N ASP A 182 2.87 12.23 -4.03
CA ASP A 182 3.92 11.96 -3.06
C ASP A 182 3.75 12.95 -1.91
N PHE A 183 3.29 12.45 -0.77
CA PHE A 183 2.96 13.28 0.39
C PHE A 183 4.20 13.86 1.06
N ASP A 184 5.30 13.13 1.02
CA ASP A 184 6.57 13.48 1.66
C ASP A 184 7.27 14.62 0.91
N ARG A 185 7.39 14.47 -0.42
CA ARG A 185 7.98 15.49 -1.29
C ARG A 185 7.00 16.58 -1.72
N LYS A 186 5.73 16.49 -1.31
CA LYS A 186 4.63 17.39 -1.70
C LYS A 186 4.50 17.51 -3.23
N ILE A 187 4.72 16.41 -3.94
CA ILE A 187 4.61 16.36 -5.40
C ILE A 187 3.25 15.78 -5.75
N ARG A 188 2.46 16.51 -6.54
CA ARG A 188 1.18 16.03 -7.05
C ARG A 188 0.97 16.46 -8.49
N HIS A 189 0.59 15.55 -9.37
CA HIS A 189 0.34 15.85 -10.77
C HIS A 189 -0.56 14.81 -11.44
N LYS A 190 -1.14 15.19 -12.58
CA LYS A 190 -1.89 14.26 -13.42
C LYS A 190 -0.94 13.48 -14.33
N LEU A 191 -1.12 12.18 -14.39
CA LEU A 191 -0.40 11.30 -15.31
C LEU A 191 -0.93 11.47 -16.73
N LYS A 192 -0.02 11.49 -17.72
CA LYS A 192 -0.39 11.48 -19.14
C LYS A 192 -1.14 10.21 -19.53
N ASN A 193 -0.72 9.07 -18.99
CA ASN A 193 -1.35 7.78 -19.18
C ASN A 193 -1.98 7.34 -17.86
N SER A 194 -3.28 7.04 -17.88
CA SER A 194 -3.97 6.54 -16.69
C SER A 194 -3.55 5.12 -16.36
N PHE A 195 -3.36 4.84 -15.08
CA PHE A 195 -3.21 3.51 -14.51
C PHE A 195 -4.58 2.96 -14.08
N SER A 196 -4.98 1.78 -14.57
CA SER A 196 -6.19 1.12 -14.06
C SER A 196 -5.83 0.33 -12.81
N GLY A 197 -6.06 0.95 -11.65
CA GLY A 197 -5.79 0.34 -10.35
C GLY A 197 -5.39 1.38 -9.31
N THR A 198 -4.87 0.88 -8.18
CA THR A 198 -4.28 1.69 -7.12
C THR A 198 -2.92 1.12 -6.75
N TYR A 199 -1.91 1.98 -6.67
CA TYR A 199 -0.58 1.66 -6.22
C TYR A 199 -0.24 2.53 -5.02
N TYR A 200 0.26 1.89 -3.97
CA TYR A 200 0.77 2.51 -2.76
C TYR A 200 2.23 2.13 -2.60
N TYR A 201 3.05 3.09 -2.18
CA TYR A 201 4.41 2.85 -1.74
C TYR A 201 4.68 3.63 -0.47
N TRP A 202 5.45 3.03 0.44
CA TRP A 202 5.92 3.69 1.64
C TRP A 202 7.19 3.02 2.16
N LYS A 203 7.81 3.67 3.14
CA LYS A 203 8.97 3.17 3.87
C LYS A 203 8.69 3.16 5.36
N VAL A 204 9.33 2.23 6.05
CA VAL A 204 9.46 2.27 7.51
C VAL A 204 10.92 2.00 7.85
N ASP A 205 11.51 2.91 8.63
CA ASP A 205 12.87 2.81 9.13
C ASP A 205 12.93 3.32 10.58
N GLN A 206 14.14 3.46 11.13
CA GLN A 206 14.34 3.85 12.52
C GLN A 206 13.97 5.31 12.85
N SER A 207 13.66 6.14 11.86
CA SER A 207 13.14 7.49 12.06
C SER A 207 11.63 7.51 12.33
N CYS A 208 10.91 6.43 12.01
CA CYS A 208 9.48 6.30 12.28
C CYS A 208 9.22 6.06 13.78
N THR A 209 7.99 6.36 14.21
CA THR A 209 7.50 6.03 15.56
C THR A 209 7.63 4.52 15.80
N LYS A 210 8.49 4.14 16.76
CA LYS A 210 8.77 2.73 17.04
C LYS A 210 7.52 2.02 17.54
N GLU A 211 7.06 1.05 16.75
CA GLU A 211 5.97 0.16 17.11
C GLU A 211 6.37 -1.29 16.87
N CYS A 212 6.87 -1.95 17.92
CA CYS A 212 7.35 -3.33 17.84
C CYS A 212 7.02 -4.07 19.14
N PHE A 213 5.79 -4.58 19.21
CA PHE A 213 5.28 -5.24 20.41
C PHE A 213 5.60 -6.73 20.40
N GLU A 214 5.86 -7.30 21.57
CA GLU A 214 6.09 -8.73 21.70
C GLU A 214 4.93 -9.56 21.13
N ILE A 215 5.31 -10.69 20.54
CA ILE A 215 4.40 -11.72 20.08
C ILE A 215 4.00 -12.50 21.34
N LYS A 216 2.75 -12.36 21.78
CA LYS A 216 2.25 -13.19 22.88
C LYS A 216 2.04 -14.61 22.35
N ASN A 217 2.60 -15.58 23.07
CA ASN A 217 2.37 -17.01 22.85
C ASN A 217 0.91 -17.39 23.08
#